data_AF-A0A1B7X8J3-F1
#
_entry.id   AF-A0A1B7X8J3-F1
#
_cell.length_a   1.000
_cell.length_b   1.000
_cell.length_c   1.000
_cell.angle_alpha   90.00
_cell.angle_beta   90.00
_cell.angle_gamma   90.00
#
_symmetry.space_group_name_H-M   'P 1'
#
loop_
_entity.id
_entity.type
_entity.pdbx_description
1 polymer ?
#
loop_
_entity_poly.entity_id
_entity_poly.type
_entity_poly.pdbx_seq_one_letter_code
_entity_poly.pdbx_strand_id
1 'polypeptide(L)'
;MSKSTENAPPTFYHHKPIKKFYLDGVIHDESALGRLKAEYVRLLESEMRLSGYVPRIDILPDFTLDYNHNKKYFEFQLTVHGTYTGRKQSEWIAGIDGSTAIYTQKSKSKEFSQEQV
;
A
#
# COMPACT_ATOMS: atom_id res chain seq x y z
N MET A 1 -21.19 -31.43 -19.85
CA MET A 1 -20.17 -31.80 -18.84
C MET A 1 -18.85 -31.16 -19.23
N SER A 2 -18.37 -30.20 -18.46
CA SER A 2 -16.95 -29.78 -18.44
C SER A 2 -16.76 -28.86 -17.24
N LYS A 3 -16.54 -29.47 -16.07
CA LYS A 3 -16.00 -28.78 -14.90
C LYS A 3 -14.53 -28.52 -15.21
N SER A 4 -14.15 -27.26 -15.43
CA SER A 4 -12.75 -26.83 -15.36
C SER A 4 -12.57 -26.08 -14.04
N THR A 5 -11.94 -26.79 -13.12
CA THR A 5 -11.35 -26.33 -11.86
C THR A 5 -10.78 -24.91 -11.94
N GLU A 6 -11.20 -24.05 -11.01
CA GLU A 6 -10.27 -23.09 -10.39
C GLU A 6 -10.57 -23.09 -8.89
N ASN A 7 -10.18 -24.18 -8.22
CA ASN A 7 -10.01 -24.21 -6.78
C ASN A 7 -8.77 -23.36 -6.43
N ALA A 8 -8.86 -22.03 -6.60
CA ALA A 8 -7.97 -21.16 -5.87
C ALA A 8 -8.35 -21.32 -4.39
N PRO A 9 -7.43 -21.74 -3.49
CA PRO A 9 -7.75 -21.78 -2.08
C PRO A 9 -8.24 -20.39 -1.69
N PRO A 10 -9.31 -20.25 -0.88
CA PRO A 10 -9.67 -18.95 -0.35
C PRO A 10 -8.44 -18.43 0.39
N THR A 11 -7.80 -17.41 -0.17
CA THR A 11 -6.63 -16.79 0.45
C THR A 11 -7.14 -16.02 1.65
N PHE A 12 -7.33 -16.72 2.77
CA PHE A 12 -7.76 -16.12 4.01
C PHE A 12 -6.60 -15.31 4.58
N TYR A 13 -6.74 -13.98 4.59
CA TYR A 13 -5.74 -13.07 5.12
C TYR A 13 -5.85 -12.85 6.64
N HIS A 14 -6.82 -13.49 7.32
CA HIS A 14 -7.10 -13.32 8.75
C HIS A 14 -5.89 -13.53 9.67
N HIS A 15 -5.05 -14.52 9.39
CA HIS A 15 -3.90 -14.86 10.21
C HIS A 15 -2.57 -14.42 9.59
N LYS A 16 -2.62 -13.61 8.54
CA LYS A 16 -1.40 -13.10 7.92
C LYS A 16 -0.81 -12.00 8.80
N PRO A 17 0.51 -11.99 9.01
CA PRO A 17 1.15 -10.95 9.80
C PRO A 17 1.02 -9.60 9.11
N ILE A 18 0.81 -8.56 9.92
CA ILE A 18 0.79 -7.17 9.48
C ILE A 18 2.19 -6.59 9.70
N LYS A 19 2.79 -6.08 8.64
CA LYS A 19 4.09 -5.40 8.68
C LYS A 19 3.88 -3.89 8.61
N LYS A 20 4.65 -3.14 9.39
CA LYS A 20 4.73 -1.68 9.29
C LYS A 20 5.74 -1.26 8.23
N PHE A 21 5.34 -0.34 7.39
CA PHE A 21 6.18 0.43 6.48
C PHE A 21 6.12 1.87 6.93
N TYR A 22 7.27 2.56 6.99
CA TYR A 22 7.32 3.90 7.53
C TYR A 22 8.28 4.78 6.76
N LEU A 23 8.01 6.08 6.81
CA LEU A 23 8.82 7.13 6.21
C LEU A 23 8.91 8.31 7.18
N ASP A 24 10.13 8.74 7.47
CA ASP A 24 10.40 9.95 8.24
C ASP A 24 10.92 11.05 7.31
N GLY A 25 10.65 12.31 7.63
CA GLY A 25 11.16 13.42 6.84
C GLY A 25 10.89 14.79 7.43
N VAL A 26 11.22 15.81 6.63
CA VAL A 26 11.05 17.23 7.00
C VAL A 26 10.26 17.99 5.96
N ILE A 27 9.39 18.90 6.40
CA ILE A 27 8.59 19.78 5.55
C ILE A 27 8.81 21.23 6.00
N HIS A 28 9.26 22.07 5.07
CA HIS A 28 9.55 23.48 5.35
C HIS A 28 8.32 24.38 5.14
N ASP A 29 7.39 23.95 4.28
CA ASP A 29 6.20 24.71 3.91
C ASP A 29 4.93 23.96 4.34
N GLU A 30 4.21 24.53 5.30
CA GLU A 30 2.95 24.00 5.82
C GLU A 30 1.87 23.89 4.74
N SER A 31 1.86 24.77 3.75
CA SER A 31 0.85 24.73 2.68
C SER A 31 0.96 23.47 1.81
N ALA A 32 2.15 22.85 1.78
CA ALA A 32 2.39 21.63 1.02
C ALA A 32 1.95 20.35 1.76
N LEU A 33 1.68 20.42 3.06
CA LEU A 33 1.50 19.28 3.96
C LEU A 33 0.41 18.30 3.51
N GLY A 34 -0.76 18.83 3.14
CA GLY A 34 -1.90 18.02 2.69
C GLY A 34 -1.61 17.24 1.40
N ARG A 35 -0.99 17.91 0.41
CA ARG A 35 -0.58 17.28 -0.85
C ARG A 35 0.52 16.23 -0.61
N LEU A 36 1.53 16.59 0.18
CA LEU A 36 2.68 15.73 0.44
C LEU A 36 2.29 14.45 1.19
N LYS A 37 1.35 14.51 2.13
CA LYS A 37 0.84 13.30 2.81
C LYS A 37 0.35 12.25 1.81
N ALA A 38 -0.47 12.65 0.84
CA ALA A 38 -1.01 11.74 -0.16
C ALA A 38 0.10 11.12 -1.04
N GLU A 39 1.08 11.92 -1.46
CA GLU A 39 2.20 11.42 -2.27
C GLU A 39 3.12 10.50 -1.48
N TYR A 40 3.39 10.77 -0.19
CA TYR A 40 4.19 9.89 0.65
C TYR A 40 3.50 8.55 0.94
N VAL A 41 2.17 8.53 1.09
CA VAL A 41 1.41 7.28 1.20
C VAL A 41 1.56 6.46 -0.08
N ARG A 42 1.40 7.08 -1.26
CA ARG A 42 1.60 6.40 -2.56
C ARG A 42 3.01 5.86 -2.74
N LEU A 43 4.01 6.60 -2.27
CA LEU A 43 5.41 6.18 -2.29
C LEU A 43 5.61 4.90 -1.47
N LEU A 44 5.12 4.88 -0.22
CA LEU A 44 5.19 3.69 0.64
C LEU A 44 4.40 2.52 0.04
N GLU A 45 3.20 2.75 -0.49
CA GLU A 45 2.42 1.69 -1.15
C GLU A 45 3.15 1.10 -2.37
N SER A 46 3.90 1.92 -3.11
CA SER A 46 4.72 1.45 -4.24
C SER A 46 5.86 0.55 -3.76
N GLU A 47 6.58 0.95 -2.71
CA GLU A 47 7.60 0.12 -2.06
C GLU A 47 7.04 -1.21 -1.55
N MET A 48 5.85 -1.15 -0.92
CA MET A 48 5.13 -2.32 -0.45
C MET A 48 4.88 -3.31 -1.58
N ARG A 49 4.35 -2.84 -2.72
CA ARG A 49 4.07 -3.69 -3.90
C ARG A 49 5.34 -4.29 -4.47
N LEU A 50 6.41 -3.51 -4.63
CA LEU A 50 7.72 -4.03 -5.08
C LEU A 50 8.24 -5.15 -4.15
N SER A 51 7.89 -5.07 -2.87
CA SER A 51 8.24 -6.07 -1.85
C SER A 51 7.25 -7.25 -1.73
N GLY A 52 6.17 -7.27 -2.52
CA GLY A 52 5.12 -8.29 -2.48
C GLY A 52 4.07 -8.11 -1.37
N TYR A 53 3.96 -6.90 -0.83
CA TYR A 53 2.97 -6.50 0.15
C TYR A 53 1.91 -5.62 -0.51
N VAL A 54 0.72 -5.59 0.09
CA VAL A 54 -0.35 -4.66 -0.26
C VAL A 54 -0.87 -3.97 1.00
N PRO A 55 -1.44 -2.75 0.88
CA PRO A 55 -1.93 -2.01 2.05
C PRO A 55 -3.11 -2.72 2.73
N ARG A 56 -3.15 -2.59 4.05
CA ARG A 56 -4.33 -2.86 4.89
C ARG A 56 -5.20 -1.62 4.89
N ILE A 57 -6.23 -1.62 4.05
CA ILE A 57 -7.07 -0.43 3.85
C ILE A 57 -8.05 -0.21 5.01
N ASP A 58 -8.26 -1.24 5.81
CA ASP A 58 -8.99 -1.19 7.07
C ASP A 58 -8.18 -0.58 8.23
N ILE A 59 -6.89 -0.31 8.00
CA ILE A 59 -6.01 0.38 8.95
C ILE A 59 -5.57 1.69 8.31
N LEU A 60 -6.01 2.80 8.90
CA LEU A 60 -5.66 4.13 8.38
C LEU A 60 -4.14 4.38 8.51
N PRO A 61 -3.53 5.10 7.54
CA PRO A 61 -2.17 5.58 7.68
C PRO A 61 -2.02 6.54 8.86
N ASP A 62 -1.01 6.30 9.70
CA ASP A 62 -0.66 7.18 10.81
C ASP A 62 0.34 8.23 10.32
N PHE A 63 -0.03 9.51 10.36
CA PHE A 63 0.82 10.61 9.95
C PHE A 63 0.97 11.59 11.11
N THR A 64 2.13 11.55 11.75
CA THR A 64 2.48 12.41 12.88
C THR A 64 3.34 13.56 12.40
N LEU A 65 3.09 14.74 12.95
CA LEU A 65 3.82 15.96 12.65
C LEU A 65 4.22 16.64 13.95
N ASP A 66 5.45 17.10 14.01
CA ASP A 66 5.96 17.92 15.10
C ASP A 66 6.70 19.14 14.54
N TYR A 67 6.51 20.31 15.13
CA TYR A 67 7.16 21.52 14.66
C TYR A 67 8.44 21.80 15.45
N ASN A 68 9.58 21.77 14.75
CA ASN A 68 10.86 22.08 15.36
C ASN A 68 11.10 23.59 15.40
N HIS A 69 10.77 24.23 16.53
CA HIS A 69 10.93 25.68 16.71
C HIS A 69 12.36 26.20 16.49
N ASN A 70 13.38 25.40 16.80
CA ASN A 70 14.78 25.79 16.65
C ASN A 70 15.20 25.81 15.18
N LYS A 71 14.77 24.82 14.41
CA LYS A 71 15.16 24.64 13.02
C LYS A 71 14.15 25.19 12.01
N LYS A 72 12.97 25.62 12.49
CA LYS A 72 11.89 26.25 11.72
C LYS A 72 11.36 25.38 10.57
N TYR A 73 11.14 24.09 10.85
CA TYR A 73 10.51 23.17 9.92
C TYR A 73 9.69 22.13 10.69
N PHE A 74 8.79 21.43 9.99
CA PHE A 74 8.04 20.30 10.53
C PHE A 74 8.82 19.01 10.33
N GLU A 75 8.94 18.20 11.37
CA GLU A 75 9.37 16.81 11.32
C GLU A 75 8.12 15.93 11.20
N PHE A 76 8.14 14.93 10.34
CA PHE A 76 7.03 14.02 10.17
C PHE A 76 7.46 12.56 10.23
N GLN A 77 6.52 11.73 10.66
CA GLN A 77 6.59 10.27 10.55
C GLN A 77 5.28 9.77 9.96
N LEU A 78 5.38 9.02 8.87
CA LEU A 78 4.27 8.32 8.22
C LEU A 78 4.42 6.83 8.44
N THR A 79 3.36 6.13 8.86
CA THR A 79 3.29 4.67 8.91
C THR A 79 2.10 4.16 8.12
N VAL A 80 2.33 3.13 7.28
CA VAL A 80 1.32 2.37 6.56
C VAL A 80 1.46 0.89 6.91
N HIS A 81 0.34 0.20 7.08
CA HIS A 81 0.30 -1.21 7.44
C HIS A 81 0.09 -2.07 6.19
N GLY A 82 0.86 -3.14 6.06
CA GLY A 82 0.85 -4.02 4.90
C GLY A 82 0.73 -5.49 5.25
N THR A 83 0.07 -6.25 4.38
CA THR A 83 0.01 -7.71 4.46
C THR A 83 0.71 -8.31 3.25
N TYR A 84 1.53 -9.34 3.47
CA TYR A 84 2.21 -10.04 2.39
C TYR A 84 1.23 -10.90 1.59
N THR A 85 1.10 -10.61 0.29
CA THR A 85 0.32 -11.39 -0.68
C THR A 85 1.22 -12.13 -1.66
N GLY A 86 2.48 -11.72 -1.80
CA GLY A 86 3.43 -12.26 -2.78
C GLY A 86 3.59 -11.33 -3.98
N ARG A 87 4.79 -11.29 -4.56
CA ARG A 87 5.18 -10.31 -5.61
C ARG A 87 4.18 -10.21 -6.76
N LYS A 88 3.89 -11.33 -7.44
CA LYS A 88 2.89 -11.37 -8.52
C LYS A 88 1.49 -10.99 -8.05
N GLN A 89 1.10 -11.42 -6.85
CA GLN A 89 -0.24 -11.12 -6.35
C GLN A 89 -0.42 -9.66 -5.92
N SER A 90 0.65 -8.99 -5.52
CA SER A 90 0.61 -7.58 -5.13
C SER A 90 0.38 -6.62 -6.30
N GLU A 91 0.55 -7.07 -7.54
CA GLU A 91 0.33 -6.28 -8.75
C GLU A 91 -1.17 -6.08 -9.05
N TRP A 92 -2.01 -7.08 -8.75
CA TRP A 92 -3.44 -7.07 -9.07
C TRP A 92 -4.38 -7.00 -7.84
N ILE A 93 -3.85 -6.98 -6.63
CA ILE A 93 -4.60 -6.75 -5.38
C ILE A 93 -4.42 -5.27 -5.00
N ALA A 94 -5.51 -4.51 -4.95
CA ALA A 94 -5.50 -3.12 -4.52
C ALA A 94 -5.15 -2.99 -3.03
N GLY A 95 -5.74 -3.84 -2.18
CA GLY A 95 -5.49 -3.86 -0.74
C GLY A 95 -6.27 -4.99 -0.05
N ILE A 96 -6.08 -5.15 1.25
CA ILE A 96 -6.84 -6.09 2.09
C ILE A 96 -7.73 -5.32 3.06
N ASP A 97 -9.01 -5.70 3.12
CA ASP A 97 -10.00 -5.23 4.09
C ASP A 97 -10.41 -6.39 5.01
N GLY A 98 -9.99 -6.33 6.28
CA GLY A 98 -10.10 -7.44 7.22
C GLY A 98 -9.35 -8.69 6.72
N SER A 99 -10.09 -9.61 6.11
CA SER A 99 -9.57 -10.83 5.50
C SER A 99 -9.82 -10.96 4.00
N THR A 100 -10.44 -9.96 3.40
CA THR A 100 -10.86 -9.96 2.00
C THR A 100 -9.85 -9.17 1.17
N ALA A 101 -9.36 -9.76 0.07
CA ALA A 101 -8.60 -9.02 -0.92
C ALA A 101 -9.53 -8.22 -1.83
N ILE A 102 -9.25 -6.93 -1.96
CA ILE A 102 -9.85 -6.06 -2.97
C ILE A 102 -8.95 -6.07 -4.19
N TYR A 103 -9.49 -6.46 -5.34
CA TYR A 103 -8.74 -6.56 -6.59
C TYR A 103 -8.86 -5.29 -7.42
N THR A 104 -7.80 -4.93 -8.13
CA THR A 104 -7.87 -3.88 -9.16
C THR A 104 -8.72 -4.38 -10.33
N GLN A 105 -9.57 -3.52 -10.91
CA GLN A 105 -10.42 -3.91 -12.04
C GLN A 105 -9.60 -4.51 -13.20
N LYS A 106 -10.03 -5.68 -13.68
CA LYS A 106 -9.38 -6.48 -14.74
C LYS A 106 -9.11 -5.72 -16.05
N SER A 107 -9.80 -4.62 -16.34
CA SER A 107 -9.59 -3.86 -17.58
C SER A 107 -8.17 -3.28 -17.67
N LYS A 108 -7.52 -2.96 -16.54
CA LYS A 108 -6.13 -2.45 -16.51
C LYS A 108 -5.06 -3.55 -16.54
N SER A 109 -5.42 -4.83 -16.43
CA SER A 109 -4.44 -5.93 -16.43
C SER A 109 -3.93 -6.27 -17.84
N LYS A 110 -4.64 -5.84 -18.89
CA LYS A 110 -4.19 -6.03 -20.29
C LYS A 110 -3.07 -5.05 -20.67
N GLU A 111 -3.05 -3.84 -20.12
CA GLU A 111 -2.02 -2.84 -20.42
C GLU A 111 -0.65 -3.24 -19.85
N PHE A 112 -0.59 -3.80 -18.64
CA PHE A 112 0.68 -4.28 -18.06
C PHE A 112 1.23 -5.57 -18.70
N SER A 113 0.38 -6.36 -19.38
CA SER A 113 0.83 -7.57 -20.08
C SER A 113 1.48 -7.28 -21.43
N GLN A 114 1.39 -6.04 -21.94
CA GLN A 114 1.88 -5.68 -23.27
C GLN A 114 3.25 -5.00 -23.28
N GLU A 115 3.86 -4.73 -22.13
CA GLU A 115 5.20 -4.11 -22.03
C GLU A 115 6.37 -5.11 -21.93
N GLN A 116 6.13 -6.40 -22.18
CA GLN A 116 7.21 -7.36 -22.46
C GLN A 116 7.27 -7.65 -23.97
N VAL A 117 7.99 -6.79 -24.69
CA VAL A 117 8.51 -7.05 -26.05
C VAL A 117 10.02 -6.98 -26.01
#